data_AF-A0A9R0JEC3-F1
#
_entry.id   AF-A0A9R0JEC3-F1
#
_cell.length_a   1.000
_cell.length_b   1.000
_cell.length_c   1.000
_cell.angle_alpha   90.00
_cell.angle_beta   90.00
_cell.angle_gamma   90.00
#
_symmetry.space_group_name_H-M   'P 1'
#
loop_
_entity.id
_entity.type
_entity.pdbx_description
1 polymer ?
#
loop_
_entity_poly.entity_id
_entity_poly.type
_entity_poly.pdbx_seq_one_letter_code
_entity_poly.pdbx_strand_id
1 'polypeptide(L)' 'MIDDQMLGFFANSIGISLFMLIIAYHYVMADPRYEGN' A
#
# COMPACT_ATOMS: atom_id res chain seq x y z
N MET A 1 23.21 4.41 13.79
CA MET A 1 23.24 4.45 12.31
C MET A 1 22.26 3.40 11.85
N ILE A 2 21.23 3.79 11.09
CA ILE A 2 20.39 2.79 10.42
C ILE A 2 21.30 2.10 9.41
N ASP A 3 21.37 0.78 9.49
CA ASP A 3 22.15 -0.03 8.56
C ASP A 3 21.37 -0.19 7.26
N ASP A 4 22.07 -0.28 6.13
CA ASP A 4 21.45 -0.44 4.80
C ASP A 4 20.54 -1.67 4.74
N GLN A 5 20.85 -2.72 5.50
CA GLN A 5 20.01 -3.90 5.64
C GLN A 5 18.67 -3.59 6.32
N MET A 6 18.70 -2.79 7.39
CA MET A 6 17.51 -2.37 8.12
C MET A 6 16.67 -1.41 7.28
N LEU A 7 17.31 -0.51 6.54
CA LEU A 7 16.64 0.41 5.62
C LEU A 7 15.98 -0.37 4.46
N GLY A 8 16.66 -1.35 3.89
CA GLY A 8 16.11 -2.21 2.84
C GLY A 8 14.90 -3.02 3.31
N PHE A 9 14.94 -3.56 4.54
CA PHE A 9 13.80 -4.24 5.14
C PHE A 9 12.59 -3.31 5.33
N PHE A 10 12.82 -2.09 5.84
CA PHE A 10 11.77 -1.09 6.01
C PHE A 10 11.19 -0.61 4.67
N ALA A 11 12.05 -0.37 3.67
CA ALA A 11 11.60 0.05 2.34
C ALA A 11 10.75 -1.06 1.67
N ASN A 12 11.15 -2.32 1.82
CA ASN A 12 10.41 -3.45 1.28
C ASN A 12 9.03 -3.61 1.96
N SER A 13 8.98 -3.53 3.30
CA SER A 13 7.73 -3.63 4.05
C SER A 13 6.77 -2.48 3.75
N ILE A 14 7.27 -1.25 3.64
CA ILE A 14 6.49 -0.07 3.23
C ILE A 14 5.98 -0.23 1.79
N GLY A 15 6.83 -0.71 0.87
CA GLY A 15 6.44 -0.96 -0.51
C GLY A 15 5.28 -1.94 -0.62
N ILE A 16 5.38 -3.11 0.03
CA ILE A 16 4.31 -4.11 0.05
C ILE A 16 3.03 -3.54 0.69
N SER A 17 3.17 -2.80 1.80
CA SER A 17 2.03 -2.19 2.49
C SER A 17 1.30 -1.17 1.62
N LEU A 18 2.04 -0.34 0.87
CA LEU A 18 1.47 0.61 -0.09
C LEU A 18 0.76 -0.10 -1.24
N PHE A 19 1.34 -1.17 -1.77
CA PHE A 19 0.68 -1.97 -2.81
C PHE A 19 -0.63 -2.58 -2.32
N MET A 20 -0.65 -3.17 -1.11
CA MET A 20 -1.90 -3.67 -0.52
C MET A 20 -2.93 -2.56 -0.33
N LEU A 21 -2.52 -1.37 0.12
CA LEU A 21 -3.42 -0.22 0.29
C LEU A 21 -4.03 0.23 -1.04
N ILE A 22 -3.24 0.30 -2.11
CA ILE A 22 -3.73 0.69 -3.45
C ILE A 22 -4.74 -0.34 -3.96
N ILE A 23 -4.46 -1.64 -3.78
CA ILE A 23 -5.38 -2.71 -4.19
C ILE A 23 -6.68 -2.62 -3.39
N ALA A 24 -6.60 -2.41 -2.07
CA ALA A 24 -7.77 -2.23 -1.22
C ALA A 24 -8.58 -0.99 -1.61
N TYR A 25 -7.93 0.12 -1.94
CA TYR A 25 -8.58 1.33 -2.45
C TYR A 25 -9.33 1.06 -3.75
N HIS A 26 -8.69 0.40 -4.73
CA HIS A 26 -9.35 0.02 -5.97
C HIS A 26 -10.51 -0.95 -5.74
N TYR A 27 -10.38 -1.88 -4.81
CA TYR A 27 -11.46 -2.80 -4.45
C TYR A 27 -12.66 -2.05 -3.86
N VAL A 28 -12.42 -1.10 -2.95
CA VAL A 28 -13.47 -0.27 -2.35
C VAL A 28 -14.12 0.64 -3.40
N MET A 29 -13.32 1.26 -4.27
CA MET A 29 -13.82 2.14 -5.34
C MET A 29 -14.52 1.38 -6.47
N ALA A 30 -14.24 0.09 -6.64
CA ALA A 30 -14.95 -0.78 -7.57
C ALA A 30 -16.33 -1.20 -7.05
N ASP A 31 -16.63 -0.96 -5.76
CA ASP A 31 -17.98 -1.15 -5.25
C ASP A 31 -18.88 0.00 -5.77
N PRO A 32 -19.98 -0.30 -6.47
CA PRO A 32 -20.88 0.70 -7.05
C PRO A 32 -21.56 1.60 -6.00
N ARG A 33 -21.46 1.28 -4.71
CA ARG A 33 -21.87 2.16 -3.61
C ARG A 33 -20.97 3.38 -3.42
N TYR A 34 -19.76 3.33 -3.96
CA TYR A 34 -18.76 4.39 -3.92
C TYR A 34 -18.43 4.94 -5.32
N GLU A 35 -19.12 4.48 -6.37
CA GLU A 35 -19.16 5.18 -7.66
C GLU A 35 -19.71 6.59 -7.37
N GLY A 36 -18.83 7.59 -7.51
CA GLY A 36 -19.13 8.98 -7.20
C GLY A 36 -20.43 9.41 -7.90
N ASN A 37 -21.33 10.00 -7.13
CA ASN A 37 -22.59 10.59 -7.60
C ASN A 37 -22.32 11.78 -8.52
#